data_AF-A0A932E6Q0-F1
#
_entry.id   AF-A0A932E6Q0-F1
#
_cell.length_a   1.000
_cell.length_b   1.000
_cell.length_c   1.000
_cell.angle_alpha   90.00
_cell.angle_beta   90.00
_cell.angle_gamma   90.00
#
_symmetry.space_group_name_H-M   'P 1'
#
loop_
_entity.id
_entity.type
_entity.pdbx_description
1 polymer ?
#
loop_
_entity_poly.entity_id
_entity_poly.type
_entity_poly.pdbx_seq_one_letter_code
_entity_poly.pdbx_strand_id
1 'polypeptide(L)'
;MTPPPTSESKGSKEFVKQSSLYQEFLAEREEILKHKWIESERLGYDIGFERALLDWIRKHRDAWRANRRAQLAAQGGASAAAPATTTPSQAAGKK
;
A
#
# COMPACT_ATOMS: atom_id res chain seq x y z
N MET A 1 -24.09 25.86 34.51
CA MET A 1 -23.88 24.54 33.89
C MET A 1 -23.22 24.71 32.53
N THR A 2 -21.94 24.36 32.40
CA THR A 2 -21.28 24.18 31.10
C THR A 2 -21.29 22.69 30.75
N PRO A 3 -21.76 22.27 29.56
CA PRO A 3 -21.65 20.88 29.16
C PRO A 3 -20.18 20.49 28.89
N PRO A 4 -19.79 19.22 29.15
CA PRO A 4 -18.43 18.75 28.91
C PRO A 4 -18.12 18.64 27.41
N PRO A 5 -16.85 18.75 26.99
CA PRO A 5 -16.45 18.53 25.59
C PRO A 5 -16.68 17.05 25.23
N THR A 6 -17.52 16.82 24.22
CA THR A 6 -17.86 15.51 23.64
C THR A 6 -16.60 14.79 23.17
N SER A 7 -16.34 13.60 23.74
CA SER A 7 -15.17 12.75 23.48
C SER A 7 -15.28 11.92 22.19
N GLU A 8 -16.11 12.35 21.22
CA GLU A 8 -16.38 11.58 19.99
C GLU A 8 -15.31 11.74 18.89
N SER A 9 -14.28 12.57 19.10
CA SER A 9 -13.28 12.89 18.07
C SER A 9 -12.13 11.87 17.95
N LYS A 10 -11.82 11.10 19.00
CA LYS A 10 -10.66 10.18 19.00
C LYS A 10 -10.88 8.93 18.13
N GLY A 11 -12.07 8.34 18.15
CA GLY A 11 -12.36 7.11 17.41
C GLY A 11 -12.21 7.26 15.89
N SER A 12 -12.70 8.37 15.35
CA SER A 12 -12.63 8.68 13.92
C SER A 12 -11.20 8.88 13.42
N LYS A 13 -10.32 9.49 14.24
CA LYS A 13 -8.92 9.76 13.88
C LYS A 13 -8.09 8.47 13.86
N GLU A 14 -8.36 7.54 14.77
CA GLU A 14 -7.72 6.23 14.81
C GLU A 14 -8.20 5.33 13.67
N PHE A 15 -9.50 5.36 13.35
CA PHE A 15 -10.05 4.63 12.21
C PHE A 15 -9.43 5.08 10.87
N VAL A 16 -9.21 6.39 10.68
CA VAL A 16 -8.53 6.89 9.48
C VAL A 16 -7.07 6.43 9.41
N LYS A 17 -6.34 6.34 10.53
CA LYS A 17 -4.98 5.79 10.54
C LYS A 17 -4.93 4.29 10.22
N GLN A 18 -5.95 3.55 10.63
CA GLN A 18 -6.13 2.13 10.28
C GLN A 18 -6.69 1.94 8.87
N SER A 19 -7.12 3.01 8.21
CA SER A 19 -7.68 2.94 6.86
C SER A 19 -6.59 2.78 5.82
N SER A 20 -6.91 2.03 4.76
CA SER A 20 -6.07 1.86 3.58
C SER A 20 -5.59 3.21 3.01
N LEU A 21 -6.38 4.29 3.13
CA LEU A 21 -6.00 5.62 2.64
C LEU A 21 -4.76 6.20 3.35
N TYR A 22 -4.66 6.03 4.67
CA TYR A 22 -3.50 6.56 5.42
C TYR A 22 -2.24 5.75 5.12
N GLN A 23 -2.37 4.43 4.96
CA GLN A 23 -1.27 3.55 4.53
C GLN A 23 -0.78 3.92 3.12
N GLU A 24 -1.71 4.20 2.21
CA GLU A 24 -1.39 4.67 0.86
C GLU A 24 -0.62 6.01 0.90
N PHE A 25 -1.07 6.95 1.73
CA PHE A 25 -0.39 8.23 1.91
C PHE A 25 1.03 8.06 2.48
N LEU A 26 1.21 7.23 3.50
CA LEU A 26 2.52 6.99 4.10
C LEU A 26 3.50 6.43 3.07
N ALA A 27 3.05 5.46 2.30
CA ALA A 27 3.95 4.83 1.36
C ALA A 27 4.14 5.66 0.06
N GLU A 28 3.21 6.57 -0.28
CA GLU A 28 3.44 7.62 -1.29
C GLU A 28 4.54 8.59 -0.80
N ARG A 29 4.48 9.01 0.47
CA ARG A 29 5.51 9.85 1.10
C ARG A 29 6.88 9.17 1.11
N GLU A 30 6.95 7.88 1.40
CA GLU A 30 8.20 7.12 1.34
C GLU A 30 8.80 7.10 -0.06
N GLU A 31 7.97 7.00 -1.11
CA GLU A 31 8.47 7.02 -2.48
C GLU A 31 9.03 8.39 -2.88
N ILE A 32 8.40 9.48 -2.40
CA ILE A 32 8.93 10.84 -2.59
C ILE A 32 10.27 11.01 -1.86
N LEU A 33 10.43 10.45 -0.66
CA LEU A 33 11.69 10.51 0.08
C LEU A 33 12.80 9.71 -0.60
N LYS A 34 12.48 8.54 -1.19
CA LYS A 34 13.42 7.77 -2.00
C LYS A 34 13.84 8.54 -3.26
N HIS A 35 12.88 9.15 -3.96
CA HIS A 35 13.18 10.00 -5.13
C HIS A 35 14.09 11.15 -4.77
N LYS A 36 13.79 11.85 -3.67
CA LYS A 36 14.63 12.91 -3.13
C LYS A 36 16.07 12.42 -2.95
N TRP A 37 16.26 11.29 -2.28
CA TRP A 37 17.59 10.77 -2.02
C TRP A 37 18.34 10.44 -3.33
N ILE A 38 17.72 9.67 -4.23
CA ILE A 38 18.35 9.27 -5.51
C ILE A 38 18.74 10.51 -6.34
N GLU A 39 17.87 11.51 -6.39
CA GLU A 39 18.11 12.72 -7.18
C GLU A 39 19.17 13.63 -6.53
N SER A 40 19.20 13.70 -5.21
CA SER A 40 20.26 14.38 -4.46
C SER A 40 21.63 13.72 -4.68
N GLU A 41 21.70 12.38 -4.64
CA GLU A 41 22.93 11.63 -4.96
C GLU A 41 23.38 11.90 -6.40
N ARG A 42 22.44 11.91 -7.34
CA ARG A 42 22.70 12.16 -8.77
C ARG A 42 23.27 13.55 -9.04
N LEU A 43 22.85 14.56 -8.29
CA LEU A 43 23.27 15.95 -8.48
C LEU A 43 24.44 16.36 -7.56
N GLY A 44 24.78 15.55 -6.57
CA GLY A 44 25.84 15.83 -5.61
C GLY A 44 25.49 16.88 -4.56
N TYR A 45 24.20 17.21 -4.40
CA TYR A 45 23.70 18.11 -3.36
C TYR A 45 22.23 17.82 -3.03
N ASP A 46 21.78 18.22 -1.84
CA ASP A 46 20.38 17.98 -1.48
C ASP A 46 19.41 18.87 -2.27
N ILE A 47 18.50 18.26 -3.05
CA ILE A 47 17.53 19.01 -3.83
C ILE A 47 16.38 19.60 -3.00
N GLY A 48 16.23 19.15 -1.75
CA GLY A 48 15.12 19.53 -0.89
C GLY A 48 13.81 18.79 -1.19
N PHE A 49 12.91 18.75 -0.20
CA PHE A 49 11.67 17.97 -0.28
C PHE A 49 10.69 18.52 -1.31
N GLU A 50 10.53 19.84 -1.39
CA GLU A 50 9.50 20.47 -2.24
C GLU A 50 9.82 20.28 -3.74
N ARG A 51 11.10 20.40 -4.11
CA ARG A 51 11.58 20.09 -5.47
C ARG A 51 11.36 18.62 -5.82
N ALA A 52 11.72 17.70 -4.91
CA ALA A 52 11.53 16.27 -5.10
C ALA A 52 10.05 15.90 -5.23
N LEU A 53 9.18 16.46 -4.39
CA LEU A 53 7.73 16.26 -4.42
C LEU A 53 7.14 16.67 -5.78
N LEU A 54 7.45 17.89 -6.23
CA LEU A 54 6.95 18.43 -7.49
C LEU A 54 7.44 17.66 -8.71
N ASP A 55 8.69 17.18 -8.69
CA ASP A 55 9.24 16.36 -9.76
C ASP A 55 8.61 14.96 -9.78
N TRP A 56 8.51 14.33 -8.61
CA TRP A 56 7.95 13.00 -8.44
C TRP A 56 6.46 12.92 -8.84
N ILE A 57 5.66 13.91 -8.44
CA ILE A 57 4.23 13.98 -8.81
C ILE A 57 4.06 14.01 -10.33
N ARG A 58 4.92 14.74 -11.05
CA ARG A 58 4.80 14.90 -12.51
C ARG A 58 5.24 13.68 -13.30
N LYS A 59 6.23 12.93 -12.80
CA LYS A 59 6.90 11.88 -13.58
C LYS A 59 6.60 10.45 -13.13
N HIS A 60 6.29 10.25 -11.85
CA HIS A 60 6.29 8.91 -11.24
C HIS A 60 4.95 8.50 -10.63
N ARG A 61 4.17 9.46 -10.12
CA ARG A 61 2.99 9.18 -9.27
C ARG A 61 1.94 8.29 -9.93
N ASP A 62 1.57 8.58 -11.18
CA ASP A 62 0.50 7.83 -11.86
C ASP A 62 0.88 6.38 -12.08
N ALA A 63 2.10 6.14 -12.58
CA ALA A 63 2.64 4.80 -12.78
C ALA A 63 2.75 4.03 -11.46
N TRP A 64 3.21 4.70 -10.40
CA TRP A 64 3.32 4.11 -9.08
C TRP A 64 1.95 3.66 -8.52
N ARG A 65 0.93 4.52 -8.64
CA ARG A 65 -0.45 4.18 -8.21
C ARG A 65 -1.03 3.02 -9.01
N ALA A 66 -0.81 3.00 -10.32
CA ALA A 66 -1.28 1.91 -11.18
C ALA A 66 -0.65 0.57 -10.79
N ASN A 67 0.68 0.55 -10.61
CA ASN A 67 1.42 -0.65 -10.21
C ASN A 67 0.96 -1.16 -8.85
N ARG A 68 0.77 -0.28 -7.87
CA ARG A 68 0.31 -0.68 -6.55
C ARG A 68 -1.10 -1.28 -6.56
N ARG A 69 -2.03 -0.67 -7.30
CA ARG A 69 -3.39 -1.23 -7.46
C ARG A 69 -3.34 -2.64 -8.06
N ALA A 70 -2.48 -2.86 -9.05
CA ALA A 70 -2.28 -4.18 -9.64
C ALA A 70 -1.70 -5.18 -8.61
N GLN A 71 -0.71 -4.76 -7.80
CA GLN A 71 -0.12 -5.61 -6.76
C GLN A 71 -1.13 -6.00 -5.67
N LEU A 72 -1.98 -5.07 -5.22
CA LEU A 72 -3.02 -5.36 -4.23
C LEU A 72 -4.08 -6.32 -4.79
N ALA A 73 -4.47 -6.15 -6.06
CA ALA A 73 -5.39 -7.06 -6.73
C ALA A 73 -4.78 -8.48 -6.87
N ALA A 74 -3.50 -8.58 -7.22
CA ALA A 74 -2.79 -9.85 -7.31
C ALA A 74 -2.67 -10.55 -5.95
N GLN A 75 -2.38 -9.80 -4.88
CA GLN A 75 -2.31 -10.33 -3.51
C GLN A 75 -3.67 -10.79 -2.98
N GLY A 76 -4.76 -10.11 -3.36
CA GLY A 76 -6.13 -10.52 -3.02
C GLY A 76 -6.60 -11.80 -3.75
N GLY A 77 -6.04 -12.09 -4.93
CA GLY A 77 -6.38 -13.29 -5.71
C GLY A 77 -5.60 -14.55 -5.32
N ALA A 78 -4.42 -14.42 -4.72
CA ALA A 78 -3.55 -15.55 -4.37
C ALA A 78 -4.03 -16.39 -3.17
N SER A 79 -5.03 -15.90 -2.41
CA SER A 79 -5.57 -16.62 -1.24
C SER A 79 -6.68 -17.62 -1.57
N ALA A 80 -7.06 -17.78 -2.85
CA ALA A 80 -8.20 -18.61 -3.28
C ALA A 80 -7.81 -19.75 -4.26
N ALA A 81 -6.58 -20.25 -4.22
CA ALA A 81 -6.16 -21.41 -5.02
C ALA A 81 -5.51 -22.47 -4.13
N ALA A 82 -6.35 -23.26 -3.45
CA ALA A 82 -5.93 -24.54 -2.89
C ALA A 82 -5.74 -25.55 -4.04
N PRO A 83 -4.59 -26.25 -4.16
CA PRO A 83 -4.50 -27.41 -5.02
C PRO A 83 -5.28 -28.54 -4.34
N ALA A 84 -6.51 -28.77 -4.79
CA ALA A 84 -7.27 -29.95 -4.39
C ALA A 84 -6.46 -31.21 -4.76
N THR A 85 -5.98 -31.90 -3.74
CA THR A 85 -5.38 -33.22 -3.82
C THR A 85 -6.46 -34.23 -4.24
N THR A 86 -6.60 -34.48 -5.54
CA THR A 86 -7.36 -35.65 -6.00
C THR A 86 -6.46 -36.88 -5.94
N THR A 87 -6.50 -37.53 -4.78
CA THR A 87 -6.10 -38.92 -4.57
C THR A 87 -7.10 -39.85 -5.28
N PRO A 88 -6.70 -40.71 -6.23
CA PRO A 88 -7.51 -41.87 -6.57
C PRO A 88 -7.07 -43.04 -5.68
N SER A 89 -7.89 -43.39 -4.68
CA SER A 89 -7.75 -44.62 -3.88
C SER A 89 -9.10 -45.33 -3.77
N GLN A 90 -9.26 -46.40 -4.55
CA GLN A 90 -10.08 -47.58 -4.25
C GLN A 90 -9.77 -48.63 -5.33
N ALA A 91 -8.94 -49.63 -5.06
CA ALA A 91 -9.23 -50.87 -4.33
C ALA A 91 -10.20 -51.83 -5.08
N ALA A 92 -9.58 -52.89 -5.62
CA ALA A 92 -9.99 -54.29 -5.63
C ALA A 92 -11.44 -54.68 -5.99
N GLY A 93 -11.57 -55.57 -7.00
CA GLY A 93 -12.77 -56.38 -7.14
C GLY A 93 -12.85 -57.24 -8.40
N LYS A 94 -12.34 -58.48 -8.30
CA LYS A 94 -12.84 -59.73 -8.94
C LYS A 94 -13.23 -59.70 -10.44
N LYS A 95 -12.49 -60.47 -11.25
CA LYS A 95 -12.94 -61.77 -11.78
C LYS A 95 -11.74 -62.54 -12.33
#